data_AF-A0A1P8UWY8-F1
#
_entry.id   AF-A0A1P8UWY8-F1
#
_cell.length_a   1.000
_cell.length_b   1.000
_cell.length_c   1.000
_cell.angle_alpha   90.00
_cell.angle_beta   90.00
_cell.angle_gamma   90.00
#
_symmetry.space_group_name_H-M   'P 1'
#
loop_
_entity.id
_entity.type
_entity.pdbx_description
1 polymer ?
#
loop_
_entity_poly.entity_id
_entity_poly.type
_entity_poly.pdbx_seq_one_letter_code
_entity_poly.pdbx_strand_id
1 'polypeptide(L)'
;MTQKPILYGAVGILVGFVGGIAIGSATSQSRVGEAVSQALAPAQEASESAAASQQEALTGLGERIAALEAAISEEEDGSDLTARLDALETGMQERLDALSEQAEAQSQAVRGALADLSGGMEEAAQIAAAAVATRSGGVGNDGGGPAAEGMMVTDPLGVGETALFDEGRVRAFVSRLDPQGGSVRLAVNGALVALGAGGSAPVAGGDCSVAVMALRDGRVTLGSDCGTGESVEAAPAEAGKVPEEGYRPGHMVRLADGALRVYVSGLAADGSAARLAVNGIETEMVATGSALEVEVDGKACSVTVTGVGGGLVGLEGACG
;
A
#
# COMPACT_ATOMS: atom_id res chain seq x y z
N MET A 1 -11.94 -35.80 -18.66
CA MET A 1 -11.47 -35.12 -17.43
C MET A 1 -11.25 -33.67 -17.81
N THR A 2 -12.22 -32.83 -17.49
CA THR A 2 -12.33 -31.46 -18.01
C THR A 2 -11.77 -30.48 -16.99
N GLN A 3 -10.70 -29.78 -17.34
CA GLN A 3 -10.15 -28.67 -16.55
C GLN A 3 -11.10 -27.47 -16.67
N LYS A 4 -11.58 -26.97 -15.53
CA LYS A 4 -12.30 -25.69 -15.43
C LYS A 4 -11.27 -24.56 -15.29
N PRO A 5 -11.31 -23.49 -16.11
CA PRO A 5 -10.51 -22.31 -15.85
C PRO A 5 -11.14 -21.51 -14.70
N ILE A 6 -10.29 -21.15 -13.74
CA ILE A 6 -10.61 -20.28 -12.62
C ILE A 6 -10.61 -18.85 -13.15
N LEU A 7 -11.81 -18.27 -13.29
CA LEU A 7 -12.03 -16.88 -13.66
C LEU A 7 -12.19 -16.04 -12.37
N TYR A 8 -11.08 -15.73 -11.69
CA TYR A 8 -11.04 -14.67 -10.68
C TYR A 8 -10.52 -13.39 -11.35
N GLY A 9 -11.44 -12.58 -11.86
CA GLY A 9 -11.14 -11.30 -12.48
C GLY A 9 -11.97 -10.16 -11.87
N ALA A 10 -11.26 -9.12 -11.43
CA ALA A 10 -11.72 -7.72 -11.34
C ALA A 10 -12.46 -7.17 -10.10
N VAL A 11 -12.58 -7.86 -8.96
CA VAL A 11 -13.16 -7.24 -7.74
C VAL A 11 -12.10 -6.77 -6.72
N GLY A 12 -10.83 -7.13 -6.89
CA GLY A 12 -9.78 -6.91 -5.87
C GLY A 12 -9.18 -5.49 -5.75
N ILE A 13 -9.62 -4.50 -6.53
CA ILE A 13 -8.89 -3.22 -6.66
C ILE A 13 -9.36 -2.12 -5.68
N LEU A 14 -10.52 -2.25 -5.03
CA LEU A 14 -11.08 -1.17 -4.19
C LEU A 14 -10.75 -1.24 -2.68
N VAL A 15 -10.17 -2.33 -2.17
CA VAL A 15 -9.95 -2.51 -0.72
C VAL A 15 -8.62 -1.89 -0.23
N GLY A 16 -7.75 -1.40 -1.13
CA GLY A 16 -6.40 -0.96 -0.79
C GLY A 16 -6.26 0.46 -0.19
N PHE A 17 -7.33 1.26 -0.04
CA PHE A 17 -7.19 2.70 0.22
C PHE A 17 -7.52 3.17 1.65
N VAL A 18 -8.07 2.32 2.54
CA VAL A 18 -8.59 2.78 3.85
C VAL A 18 -7.64 2.53 5.05
N GLY A 19 -6.56 1.77 4.89
CA GLY A 19 -5.69 1.33 6.01
C GLY A 19 -4.57 2.27 6.46
N GLY A 20 -4.66 3.58 6.22
CA GLY A 20 -3.52 4.51 6.34
C GLY A 20 -3.29 5.19 7.69
N ILE A 21 -4.05 4.88 8.76
CA ILE A 21 -3.88 5.54 10.06
C ILE A 21 -4.11 4.54 11.20
N ALA A 22 -3.04 4.02 11.83
CA ALA A 22 -3.02 3.71 13.27
C ALA A 22 -1.60 3.34 13.79
N ILE A 23 -0.87 4.35 14.25
CA ILE A 23 0.17 4.16 15.29
C ILE A 23 -0.49 4.42 16.66
N GLY A 24 -0.40 3.42 17.56
CA GLY A 24 -0.31 3.62 19.01
C GLY A 24 -1.59 3.56 19.87
N SER A 25 -1.95 2.37 20.37
CA SER A 25 -2.27 2.06 21.79
C SER A 25 -2.99 0.70 21.93
N ALA A 26 -2.46 -0.14 22.83
CA ALA A 26 -2.77 -1.56 22.99
C ALA A 26 -4.11 -1.90 23.70
N THR A 27 -5.19 -1.14 23.48
CA THR A 27 -6.46 -1.36 24.22
C THR A 27 -7.74 -1.43 23.37
N SER A 28 -7.65 -1.47 22.03
CA SER A 28 -8.85 -1.31 21.16
C SER A 28 -9.10 -2.43 20.12
N GLN A 29 -8.46 -3.59 20.19
CA GLN A 29 -8.59 -4.63 19.16
C GLN A 29 -10.02 -5.18 18.98
N SER A 30 -10.82 -5.29 20.05
CA SER A 30 -12.20 -5.84 19.95
C SER A 30 -13.19 -4.88 19.29
N ARG A 31 -13.03 -3.57 19.47
CA ARG A 31 -13.94 -2.57 18.88
C ARG A 31 -13.64 -2.28 17.41
N VAL A 32 -12.38 -2.39 17.01
CA VAL A 32 -11.97 -2.21 15.61
C VAL A 32 -12.43 -3.39 14.75
N GLY A 33 -12.34 -4.63 15.27
CA GLY A 33 -12.86 -5.80 14.57
C GLY A 33 -14.36 -5.75 14.31
N GLU A 34 -15.14 -5.27 15.29
CA GLU A 34 -16.59 -5.12 15.17
C GLU A 34 -17.00 -3.93 14.29
N ALA A 35 -16.25 -2.82 14.33
CA ALA A 35 -16.48 -1.70 13.40
C ALA A 35 -16.13 -2.07 11.95
N VAL A 36 -15.08 -2.87 11.72
CA VAL A 36 -14.69 -3.34 10.40
C VAL A 36 -15.68 -4.38 9.87
N SER A 37 -16.15 -5.33 10.69
CA SER A 37 -17.18 -6.29 10.26
C SER A 37 -18.51 -5.59 9.98
N GLN A 38 -18.90 -4.60 10.80
CA GLN A 38 -20.09 -3.80 10.58
C GLN A 38 -19.98 -2.92 9.32
N ALA A 39 -18.78 -2.40 9.00
CA ALA A 39 -18.54 -1.66 7.77
C ALA A 39 -18.51 -2.54 6.51
N LEU A 40 -18.13 -3.82 6.64
CA LEU A 40 -18.05 -4.78 5.53
C LEU A 40 -19.37 -5.53 5.28
N ALA A 41 -20.27 -5.62 6.27
CA ALA A 41 -21.56 -6.30 6.13
C ALA A 41 -22.40 -5.83 4.91
N PRO A 42 -22.54 -4.52 4.63
CA PRO A 42 -23.30 -4.04 3.47
C PRO A 42 -22.67 -4.45 2.14
N ALA A 43 -21.33 -4.52 2.09
CA ALA A 43 -20.61 -4.97 0.90
C ALA A 43 -20.78 -6.48 0.67
N GLN A 44 -20.86 -7.27 1.75
CA GLN A 44 -21.09 -8.70 1.68
C GLN A 44 -22.52 -9.03 1.21
N GLU A 45 -23.53 -8.35 1.76
CA GLU A 45 -24.93 -8.47 1.32
C GLU A 45 -25.12 -8.03 -0.15
N ALA A 46 -24.44 -6.95 -0.57
CA ALA A 46 -24.43 -6.51 -1.97
C ALA A 46 -23.78 -7.56 -2.89
N SER A 47 -22.72 -8.24 -2.44
CA SER A 47 -22.07 -9.29 -3.22
C SER A 47 -22.93 -10.56 -3.32
N GLU A 48 -23.62 -10.96 -2.25
CA GLU A 48 -24.50 -12.13 -2.25
C GLU A 48 -25.75 -11.91 -3.11
N SER A 49 -26.37 -10.73 -3.02
CA SER A 49 -27.51 -10.36 -3.88
C SER A 49 -27.12 -10.28 -5.36
N ALA A 50 -25.95 -9.73 -5.67
CA ALA A 50 -25.43 -9.73 -7.04
C ALA A 50 -25.18 -11.16 -7.56
N ALA A 51 -24.58 -12.04 -6.74
CA ALA A 51 -24.36 -13.43 -7.13
C ALA A 51 -25.67 -14.20 -7.38
N ALA A 52 -26.68 -14.02 -6.52
CA ALA A 52 -28.00 -14.62 -6.69
C ALA A 52 -28.69 -14.15 -7.99
N SER A 53 -28.65 -12.83 -8.29
CA SER A 53 -29.22 -12.28 -9.52
C SER A 53 -28.54 -12.82 -10.79
N GLN A 54 -27.22 -13.01 -10.76
CA GLN A 54 -26.48 -13.59 -11.89
C GLN A 54 -26.85 -15.06 -12.09
N GLN A 55 -27.04 -15.81 -11.00
CA GLN A 55 -27.42 -17.21 -11.07
C GLN A 55 -28.84 -17.40 -11.61
N GLU A 56 -29.80 -16.55 -11.21
CA GLU A 56 -31.15 -16.53 -11.80
C GLU A 56 -31.13 -16.17 -13.29
N ALA A 57 -30.33 -15.17 -13.69
CA ALA A 57 -30.19 -14.78 -15.08
C ALA A 57 -29.63 -15.92 -15.96
N LEU A 58 -28.66 -16.68 -15.43
CA LEU A 58 -28.09 -17.84 -16.13
C LEU A 58 -29.08 -18.99 -16.24
N THR A 59 -29.85 -19.29 -15.19
CA THR A 59 -30.92 -20.29 -15.25
C THR A 59 -31.98 -19.89 -16.28
N GLY A 60 -32.41 -18.63 -16.28
CA GLY A 60 -33.37 -18.13 -17.26
C GLY A 60 -32.86 -18.17 -18.70
N LEU A 61 -31.56 -17.91 -18.93
CA LEU A 61 -30.94 -18.12 -20.24
C LEU A 61 -30.96 -19.59 -20.67
N GLY A 62 -30.69 -20.52 -19.75
CA GLY A 62 -30.72 -21.96 -20.02
C GLY A 62 -32.09 -22.47 -20.45
N GLU A 63 -33.16 -22.06 -19.75
CA GLU A 63 -34.54 -22.41 -20.11
C GLU A 63 -34.93 -21.88 -21.48
N ARG A 64 -34.48 -20.66 -21.82
CA ARG A 64 -34.76 -20.05 -23.12
C ARG A 64 -34.04 -20.75 -24.26
N ILE A 65 -32.79 -21.17 -24.05
CA ILE A 65 -32.05 -21.95 -25.03
C ILE A 65 -32.75 -23.29 -25.26
N ALA A 66 -33.16 -23.99 -24.20
CA ALA A 66 -33.89 -25.25 -24.31
C ALA A 66 -35.23 -25.08 -25.07
N ALA A 67 -35.98 -24.01 -24.79
CA ALA A 67 -37.20 -23.69 -25.53
C ALA A 67 -36.93 -23.37 -27.01
N LEU A 68 -35.82 -22.67 -27.30
CA LEU A 68 -35.40 -22.36 -28.67
C LEU A 68 -35.00 -23.62 -29.44
N GLU A 69 -34.26 -24.53 -28.80
CA GLU A 69 -33.86 -25.82 -29.38
C GLU A 69 -35.07 -26.72 -29.68
N ALA A 70 -36.06 -26.75 -28.77
CA ALA A 70 -37.32 -27.46 -28.99
C ALA A 70 -38.09 -26.87 -30.18
N ALA A 71 -38.24 -25.54 -30.23
CA ALA A 71 -38.95 -24.86 -31.31
C ALA A 71 -38.28 -25.07 -32.68
N ILE A 72 -36.94 -25.04 -32.75
CA ILE A 72 -36.18 -25.31 -33.98
C ILE A 72 -36.36 -26.77 -34.45
N SER A 73 -36.51 -27.71 -33.52
CA SER A 73 -36.66 -29.14 -33.84
C SER A 73 -38.05 -29.51 -34.37
N GLU A 74 -39.07 -28.68 -34.13
CA GLU A 74 -40.45 -28.92 -34.57
C GLU A 74 -40.81 -28.29 -35.93
N GLU A 75 -39.97 -27.40 -36.48
CA GLU A 75 -40.28 -26.64 -37.69
C GLU A 75 -39.61 -27.20 -38.95
N GLU A 76 -40.37 -27.93 -39.78
CA GLU A 76 -39.93 -28.39 -41.11
C GLU A 76 -40.22 -27.39 -42.26
N ASP A 77 -40.92 -26.27 -42.00
CA ASP A 77 -41.40 -25.35 -43.05
C ASP A 77 -40.78 -23.94 -42.93
N GLY A 78 -39.87 -23.59 -43.84
CA GLY A 78 -38.96 -22.44 -43.73
C GLY A 78 -39.56 -21.03 -43.89
N SER A 79 -40.88 -20.89 -44.03
CA SER A 79 -41.54 -19.58 -44.18
C SER A 79 -41.75 -18.84 -42.85
N ASP A 80 -41.86 -19.56 -41.73
CA ASP A 80 -42.08 -18.96 -40.39
C ASP A 80 -40.79 -18.35 -39.78
N LEU A 81 -39.63 -18.75 -40.33
CA LEU A 81 -38.31 -18.33 -39.85
C LEU A 81 -38.08 -16.82 -40.05
N THR A 82 -38.64 -16.23 -41.11
CA THR A 82 -38.48 -14.79 -41.40
C THR A 82 -39.29 -13.93 -40.42
N ALA A 83 -40.53 -14.32 -40.10
CA ALA A 83 -41.34 -13.61 -39.11
C ALA A 83 -40.74 -13.68 -37.69
N ARG A 84 -40.11 -14.81 -37.34
CA ARG A 84 -39.37 -14.95 -36.10
C ARG A 84 -38.10 -14.10 -36.04
N LEU A 85 -37.37 -13.98 -37.15
CA LEU A 85 -36.19 -13.10 -37.22
C LEU A 85 -36.57 -11.64 -36.98
N ASP A 86 -37.65 -11.14 -37.59
CA ASP A 86 -38.17 -9.79 -37.33
C ASP A 86 -38.60 -9.59 -35.87
N ALA A 87 -39.27 -10.59 -35.28
CA ALA A 87 -39.65 -10.54 -33.86
C ALA A 87 -38.42 -10.57 -32.93
N LEU A 88 -37.37 -11.31 -33.31
CA LEU A 88 -36.13 -11.41 -32.55
C LEU A 88 -35.30 -10.13 -32.66
N GLU A 89 -35.25 -9.50 -33.84
CA GLU A 89 -34.64 -8.19 -34.05
C GLU A 89 -35.33 -7.13 -33.19
N THR A 90 -36.67 -7.05 -33.25
CA THR A 90 -37.47 -6.12 -32.44
C THR A 90 -37.21 -6.34 -30.94
N GLY A 91 -37.25 -7.59 -30.49
CA GLY A 91 -37.00 -7.93 -29.08
C GLY A 91 -35.55 -7.72 -28.64
N MET A 92 -34.57 -7.77 -29.55
CA MET A 92 -33.18 -7.44 -29.23
C MET A 92 -32.99 -5.92 -29.11
N GLN A 93 -33.68 -5.16 -29.94
CA GLN A 93 -33.66 -3.69 -29.92
C GLN A 93 -34.28 -3.15 -28.61
N GLU A 94 -35.45 -3.65 -28.22
CA GLU A 94 -36.05 -3.31 -26.91
C GLU A 94 -35.13 -3.67 -25.72
N ARG A 95 -34.38 -4.77 -25.81
CA ARG A 95 -33.40 -5.14 -24.77
C ARG A 95 -32.20 -4.22 -24.74
N LEU A 96 -31.71 -3.80 -25.89
CA LEU A 96 -30.59 -2.85 -25.98
C LEU A 96 -31.00 -1.49 -25.40
N ASP A 97 -32.22 -1.04 -25.67
CA ASP A 97 -32.77 0.18 -25.10
C ASP A 97 -32.87 0.07 -23.57
N ALA A 98 -33.42 -1.03 -23.05
CA ALA A 98 -33.50 -1.29 -21.60
C ALA A 98 -32.10 -1.40 -20.94
N LEU A 99 -31.14 -2.04 -21.60
CA LEU A 99 -29.74 -2.12 -21.14
C LEU A 99 -29.09 -0.73 -21.12
N SER A 100 -29.37 0.11 -22.10
CA SER A 100 -28.87 1.49 -22.16
C SER A 100 -29.41 2.31 -21.01
N GLU A 101 -30.74 2.27 -20.75
CA GLU A 101 -31.36 2.94 -19.61
C GLU A 101 -30.77 2.45 -18.27
N GLN A 102 -30.55 1.14 -18.13
CA GLN A 102 -29.94 0.56 -16.93
C GLN A 102 -28.49 1.02 -16.74
N ALA A 103 -27.70 1.07 -17.82
CA ALA A 103 -26.32 1.53 -17.79
C ALA A 103 -26.23 3.02 -17.42
N GLU A 104 -27.15 3.85 -17.91
CA GLU A 104 -27.25 5.25 -17.54
C GLU A 104 -27.59 5.41 -16.04
N ALA A 105 -28.58 4.68 -15.54
CA ALA A 105 -28.94 4.69 -14.12
C ALA A 105 -27.77 4.25 -13.23
N GLN A 106 -27.04 3.20 -13.62
CA GLN A 106 -25.84 2.73 -12.91
C GLN A 106 -24.74 3.81 -12.92
N SER A 107 -24.52 4.48 -14.05
CA SER A 107 -23.52 5.56 -14.14
C SER A 107 -23.87 6.74 -13.23
N GLN A 108 -25.15 7.09 -13.12
CA GLN A 108 -25.62 8.16 -12.24
C GLN A 108 -25.46 7.76 -10.77
N ALA A 109 -25.78 6.52 -10.41
CA ALA A 109 -25.58 6.00 -9.04
C ALA A 109 -24.10 6.02 -8.64
N VAL A 110 -23.19 5.61 -9.53
CA VAL A 110 -21.74 5.65 -9.28
C VAL A 110 -21.26 7.10 -9.13
N ARG A 111 -21.74 8.02 -9.98
CA ARG A 111 -21.41 9.46 -9.84
C ARG A 111 -21.91 10.04 -8.51
N GLY A 112 -23.10 9.64 -8.06
CA GLY A 112 -23.63 10.02 -6.75
C GLY A 112 -22.75 9.51 -5.61
N ALA A 113 -22.43 8.21 -5.60
CA ALA A 113 -21.56 7.61 -4.59
C ALA A 113 -20.15 8.24 -4.56
N LEU A 114 -19.58 8.61 -5.72
CA LEU A 114 -18.31 9.31 -5.80
C LEU A 114 -18.40 10.74 -5.26
N ALA A 115 -19.50 11.45 -5.52
CA ALA A 115 -19.74 12.77 -4.94
C ALA A 115 -19.85 12.69 -3.42
N ASP A 116 -20.61 11.73 -2.89
CA ASP A 116 -20.75 11.50 -1.45
C ASP A 116 -19.41 11.13 -0.80
N LEU A 117 -18.63 10.27 -1.44
CA LEU A 117 -17.28 9.90 -0.98
C LEU A 117 -16.35 11.12 -0.95
N SER A 118 -16.39 11.97 -1.99
CA SER A 118 -15.58 13.19 -2.03
C SER A 118 -15.95 14.19 -0.93
N GLY A 119 -17.26 14.36 -0.66
CA GLY A 119 -17.73 15.18 0.46
C GLY A 119 -17.31 14.61 1.81
N GLY A 120 -17.39 13.29 1.99
CA GLY A 120 -16.95 12.62 3.21
C GLY A 120 -15.44 12.72 3.45
N MET A 121 -14.62 12.71 2.40
CA MET A 121 -13.17 12.93 2.51
C MET A 121 -12.82 14.36 2.93
N GLU A 122 -13.54 15.37 2.42
CA GLU A 122 -13.37 16.77 2.85
C GLU A 122 -13.75 16.96 4.32
N GLU A 123 -14.84 16.34 4.77
CA GLU A 123 -15.27 16.36 6.17
C GLU A 123 -14.27 15.64 7.07
N ALA A 124 -13.79 14.46 6.68
CA ALA A 124 -12.76 13.71 7.40
C ALA A 124 -11.44 14.49 7.48
N ALA A 125 -11.03 15.17 6.41
CA ALA A 125 -9.84 16.01 6.40
C ALA A 125 -9.99 17.23 7.34
N GLN A 126 -11.17 17.85 7.41
CA GLN A 126 -11.45 18.94 8.36
C GLN A 126 -11.40 18.46 9.81
N ILE A 127 -11.97 17.28 10.11
CA ILE A 127 -11.92 16.68 11.46
C ILE A 127 -10.48 16.33 11.84
N ALA A 128 -9.70 15.75 10.93
CA ALA A 128 -8.29 15.45 11.14
C ALA A 128 -7.46 16.72 11.38
N ALA A 129 -7.69 17.78 10.60
CA ALA A 129 -7.04 19.09 10.80
C ALA A 129 -7.40 19.70 12.17
N ALA A 130 -8.65 19.61 12.60
CA ALA A 130 -9.10 20.08 13.91
C ALA A 130 -8.46 19.27 15.06
N ALA A 131 -8.31 17.95 14.91
CA ALA A 131 -7.65 17.08 15.89
C ALA A 131 -6.14 17.34 16.01
N VAL A 132 -5.47 17.64 14.89
CA VAL A 132 -4.05 18.03 14.88
C VAL A 132 -3.86 19.41 15.53
N ALA A 133 -4.75 20.37 15.27
CA ALA A 133 -4.72 21.69 15.90
C ALA A 133 -4.95 21.64 17.42
N THR A 134 -5.79 20.73 17.91
CA THR A 134 -5.97 20.51 19.36
C THR A 134 -4.77 19.83 20.01
N ARG A 135 -4.04 18.99 19.28
CA ARG A 135 -2.83 18.31 19.78
C ARG A 135 -1.58 19.22 19.78
N SER A 136 -1.54 20.26 18.94
CA SER A 136 -0.43 21.23 18.85
C SER A 136 -0.60 22.45 19.76
N GLY A 137 -1.78 22.67 20.36
CA GLY A 137 -2.03 23.78 21.29
C GLY A 137 -1.54 23.58 22.74
N GLY A 138 -0.91 22.44 23.07
CA GLY A 138 -0.67 22.04 24.47
C GLY A 138 0.79 21.77 24.90
N VAL A 139 1.77 21.82 23.99
CA VAL A 139 3.17 21.54 24.35
C VAL A 139 4.04 22.70 23.89
N GLY A 140 4.62 23.39 24.86
CA GLY A 140 5.56 24.49 24.63
C GLY A 140 6.73 24.07 23.74
N ASN A 141 7.22 25.07 23.02
CA ASN A 141 8.53 25.19 22.36
C ASN A 141 9.61 24.21 22.84
N ASP A 142 10.46 23.79 21.89
CA ASP A 142 11.76 23.10 22.08
C ASP A 142 11.80 21.57 21.86
N GLY A 143 11.01 21.05 20.91
CA GLY A 143 11.06 19.65 20.47
C GLY A 143 11.73 19.46 19.10
N GLY A 144 13.04 19.71 19.01
CA GLY A 144 13.88 19.09 17.97
C GLY A 144 14.16 17.65 18.41
N GLY A 145 13.79 16.66 17.59
CA GLY A 145 14.26 15.29 17.83
C GLY A 145 15.80 15.30 17.85
N PRO A 146 16.45 14.44 18.66
CA PRO A 146 17.91 14.43 18.72
C PRO A 146 18.45 14.18 17.32
N ALA A 147 19.16 15.16 16.78
CA ALA A 147 19.98 14.95 15.60
C ALA A 147 20.95 13.81 15.96
N ALA A 148 21.03 12.77 15.13
CA ALA A 148 22.04 11.75 15.36
C ALA A 148 23.42 12.44 15.33
N GLU A 149 24.25 12.15 16.33
CA GLU A 149 25.57 12.75 16.47
C GLU A 149 26.36 12.55 15.17
N GLY A 150 26.90 13.66 14.61
CA GLY A 150 27.69 13.64 13.38
C GLY A 150 26.96 14.05 12.09
N MET A 151 25.64 14.22 12.09
CA MET A 151 24.94 14.75 10.91
C MET A 151 25.06 16.27 10.80
N MET A 152 25.37 16.78 9.60
CA MET A 152 25.17 18.19 9.28
C MET A 152 23.69 18.44 9.06
N VAL A 153 23.12 19.38 9.82
CA VAL A 153 21.70 19.74 9.75
C VAL A 153 21.56 21.16 9.20
N THR A 154 20.63 21.37 8.28
CA THR A 154 20.37 22.68 7.70
C THR A 154 19.44 23.51 8.59
N ASP A 155 19.41 24.82 8.35
CA ASP A 155 18.25 25.62 8.73
C ASP A 155 16.99 25.13 7.96
N PRO A 156 15.77 25.43 8.42
CA PRO A 156 14.54 25.10 7.68
C PRO A 156 14.52 25.73 6.28
N LEU A 157 14.31 24.91 5.26
CA LEU A 157 14.31 25.26 3.83
C LEU A 157 12.88 25.26 3.27
N GLY A 158 12.54 26.25 2.46
CA GLY A 158 11.33 26.32 1.66
C GLY A 158 11.51 25.76 0.25
N VAL A 159 10.40 25.70 -0.50
CA VAL A 159 10.42 25.32 -1.92
C VAL A 159 11.28 26.31 -2.72
N GLY A 160 12.18 25.78 -3.54
CA GLY A 160 13.13 26.58 -4.33
C GLY A 160 14.48 26.80 -3.64
N GLU A 161 14.61 26.47 -2.35
CA GLU A 161 15.88 26.56 -1.63
C GLU A 161 16.73 25.30 -1.82
N THR A 162 18.05 25.42 -1.68
CA THR A 162 19.02 24.33 -1.84
C THR A 162 19.89 24.20 -0.59
N ALA A 163 19.96 23.00 -0.04
CA ALA A 163 21.00 22.63 0.92
C ALA A 163 22.28 22.22 0.19
N LEU A 164 23.41 22.66 0.71
CA LEU A 164 24.73 22.19 0.30
C LEU A 164 25.37 21.49 1.50
N PHE A 165 25.73 20.23 1.34
CA PHE A 165 26.49 19.47 2.33
C PHE A 165 27.86 19.13 1.77
N ASP A 166 28.83 18.91 2.67
CA ASP A 166 30.19 18.46 2.35
C ASP A 166 30.82 19.26 1.20
N GLU A 167 30.94 20.58 1.39
CA GLU A 167 31.52 21.52 0.43
C GLU A 167 30.84 21.51 -0.97
N GLY A 168 29.57 21.10 -1.02
CA GLY A 168 28.77 21.05 -2.25
C GLY A 168 28.82 19.73 -3.00
N ARG A 169 29.44 18.68 -2.43
CA ARG A 169 29.38 17.31 -2.95
C ARG A 169 27.94 16.78 -2.99
N VAL A 170 27.12 17.19 -2.03
CA VAL A 170 25.69 16.90 -2.01
C VAL A 170 24.89 18.19 -2.08
N ARG A 171 24.08 18.28 -3.12
CA ARG A 171 23.15 19.39 -3.36
C ARG A 171 21.74 18.86 -3.28
N ALA A 172 21.00 19.22 -2.24
CA ALA A 172 19.59 18.84 -2.09
C ALA A 172 18.70 20.06 -2.30
N PHE A 173 18.02 20.12 -3.44
CA PHE A 173 17.09 21.18 -3.79
C PHE A 173 15.66 20.79 -3.42
N VAL A 174 14.94 21.67 -2.72
CA VAL A 174 13.55 21.43 -2.32
C VAL A 174 12.62 21.76 -3.50
N SER A 175 12.18 20.72 -4.20
CA SER A 175 11.31 20.85 -5.38
C SER A 175 9.87 21.16 -5.00
N ARG A 176 9.36 20.53 -3.93
CA ARG A 176 7.97 20.66 -3.49
C ARG A 176 7.85 20.21 -2.05
N LEU A 177 7.02 20.90 -1.29
CA LEU A 177 6.60 20.49 0.05
C LEU A 177 5.11 20.17 0.02
N ASP A 178 4.75 19.02 0.59
CA ASP A 178 3.37 18.63 0.83
C ASP A 178 3.15 18.55 2.35
N PRO A 179 2.78 19.67 2.99
CA PRO A 179 2.58 19.71 4.42
C PRO A 179 1.35 18.90 4.86
N GLN A 180 0.40 18.66 3.97
CA GLN A 180 -0.80 17.86 4.26
C GLN A 180 -0.47 16.37 4.23
N GLY A 181 0.30 15.93 3.23
CA GLY A 181 0.78 14.55 3.10
C GLY A 181 2.04 14.23 3.90
N GLY A 182 2.63 15.20 4.62
CA GLY A 182 3.82 15.00 5.44
C GLY A 182 5.08 14.62 4.65
N SER A 183 5.16 15.05 3.39
CA SER A 183 6.24 14.65 2.48
C SER A 183 6.91 15.83 1.77
N VAL A 184 8.13 15.61 1.33
CA VAL A 184 8.94 16.54 0.54
C VAL A 184 9.45 15.85 -0.71
N ARG A 185 9.43 16.58 -1.82
CA ARG A 185 10.12 16.19 -3.06
C ARG A 185 11.43 16.95 -3.13
N LEU A 186 12.53 16.22 -3.18
CA LEU A 186 13.89 16.74 -3.26
C LEU A 186 14.50 16.39 -4.62
N ALA A 187 15.35 17.26 -5.15
CA ALA A 187 16.30 16.92 -6.20
C ALA A 187 17.69 16.84 -5.56
N VAL A 188 18.21 15.63 -5.38
CA VAL A 188 19.51 15.37 -4.77
C VAL A 188 20.52 15.07 -5.87
N ASN A 189 21.49 15.96 -6.06
CA ASN A 189 22.44 15.92 -7.19
C ASN A 189 21.77 15.74 -8.56
N GLY A 190 20.56 16.29 -8.72
CA GLY A 190 19.75 16.21 -9.94
C GLY A 190 18.78 15.03 -10.02
N ALA A 191 18.86 14.05 -9.11
CA ALA A 191 17.91 12.94 -9.03
C ALA A 191 16.71 13.32 -8.14
N LEU A 192 15.49 13.08 -8.62
CA LEU A 192 14.26 13.37 -7.87
C LEU A 192 13.93 12.24 -6.90
N VAL A 193 13.72 12.58 -5.63
CA VAL A 193 13.29 11.66 -4.57
C VAL A 193 12.14 12.27 -3.77
N ALA A 194 11.23 11.43 -3.28
CA ALA A 194 10.17 11.83 -2.37
C ALA A 194 10.42 11.18 -1.01
N LEU A 195 10.47 11.99 0.05
CA LEU A 195 10.75 11.55 1.42
C LEU A 195 9.66 12.07 2.36
N GLY A 196 9.25 11.24 3.32
CA GLY A 196 8.42 11.66 4.45
C GLY A 196 9.27 12.23 5.59
N ALA A 197 8.64 12.80 6.62
CA ALA A 197 9.31 13.13 7.87
C ALA A 197 10.02 11.89 8.45
N GLY A 198 11.31 12.01 8.79
CA GLY A 198 12.15 10.91 9.26
C GLY A 198 12.69 9.99 8.15
N GLY A 199 12.25 10.15 6.90
CA GLY A 199 12.75 9.38 5.77
C GLY A 199 14.14 9.81 5.33
N SER A 200 14.91 8.87 4.78
CA SER A 200 16.23 9.12 4.18
C SER A 200 16.34 8.51 2.79
N ALA A 201 17.25 9.04 1.99
CA ALA A 201 17.63 8.46 0.70
C ALA A 201 19.14 8.54 0.48
N PRO A 202 19.73 7.51 -0.14
CA PRO A 202 21.13 7.54 -0.52
C PRO A 202 21.37 8.54 -1.66
N VAL A 203 22.53 9.17 -1.64
CA VAL A 203 23.01 10.06 -2.70
C VAL A 203 23.68 9.21 -3.77
N ALA A 204 23.22 9.33 -5.02
CA ALA A 204 23.80 8.59 -6.12
C ALA A 204 25.31 8.91 -6.29
N GLY A 205 26.14 7.86 -6.31
CA GLY A 205 27.58 7.98 -6.57
C GLY A 205 28.44 8.27 -5.35
N GLY A 206 27.94 8.08 -4.12
CA GLY A 206 28.75 8.16 -2.90
C GLY A 206 28.13 7.42 -1.70
N ASP A 207 28.87 7.35 -0.60
CA ASP A 207 28.49 6.66 0.65
C ASP A 207 27.66 7.56 1.58
N CYS A 208 26.84 8.39 0.96
CA CYS A 208 26.21 9.55 1.55
C CYS A 208 24.70 9.38 1.55
N SER A 209 24.01 9.91 2.55
CA SER A 209 22.57 9.98 2.63
C SER A 209 22.07 11.40 2.94
N VAL A 210 20.84 11.67 2.49
CA VAL A 210 20.08 12.87 2.85
C VAL A 210 18.81 12.42 3.54
N ALA A 211 18.54 12.97 4.71
CA ALA A 211 17.41 12.62 5.55
C ALA A 211 16.56 13.85 5.89
N VAL A 212 15.28 13.63 6.09
CA VAL A 212 14.33 14.68 6.48
C VAL A 212 14.15 14.68 7.99
N MET A 213 14.74 15.66 8.65
CA MET A 213 14.72 15.76 10.12
C MET A 213 13.39 16.31 10.64
N ALA A 214 12.80 17.27 9.91
CA ALA A 214 11.52 17.86 10.25
C ALA A 214 10.83 18.44 9.02
N LEU A 215 9.49 18.39 8.99
CA LEU A 215 8.64 19.23 8.14
C LEU A 215 7.72 20.05 9.04
N ARG A 216 7.90 21.38 9.07
CA ARG A 216 7.09 22.30 9.90
C ARG A 216 6.93 23.63 9.17
N ASP A 217 5.77 24.28 9.35
CA ASP A 217 5.50 25.63 8.85
C ASP A 217 5.74 25.79 7.33
N GLY A 218 5.50 24.73 6.55
CA GLY A 218 5.76 24.73 5.11
C GLY A 218 7.25 24.79 4.76
N ARG A 219 8.12 24.36 5.67
CA ARG A 219 9.58 24.26 5.49
C ARG A 219 10.08 22.88 5.91
N VAL A 220 11.26 22.50 5.43
CA VAL A 220 11.91 21.22 5.69
C VAL A 220 13.31 21.42 6.26
N THR A 221 13.62 20.70 7.33
CA THR A 221 14.98 20.61 7.85
C THR A 221 15.61 19.33 7.31
N LEU A 222 16.75 19.46 6.63
CA LEU A 222 17.47 18.33 6.04
C LEU A 222 18.72 18.02 6.86
N GLY A 223 19.05 16.74 6.96
CA GLY A 223 20.30 16.24 7.52
C GLY A 223 21.08 15.49 6.44
N SER A 224 22.41 15.53 6.52
CA SER A 224 23.29 14.66 5.74
C SER A 224 24.44 14.14 6.58
N ASP A 225 24.82 12.90 6.34
CA ASP A 225 26.00 12.24 6.93
C ASP A 225 27.28 12.49 6.13
N CYS A 226 27.22 13.27 5.05
CA CYS A 226 28.40 13.65 4.28
C CYS A 226 29.22 14.70 5.03
N GLY A 227 30.47 14.38 5.32
CA GLY A 227 31.50 15.36 5.65
C GLY A 227 31.99 15.40 7.10
N THR A 228 31.64 14.43 7.93
CA THR A 228 32.46 14.12 9.11
C THR A 228 33.38 12.97 8.76
N GLY A 229 34.60 13.31 8.31
CA GLY A 229 35.69 12.35 8.03
C GLY A 229 36.20 11.57 9.25
N GLU A 230 35.49 11.64 10.38
CA GLU A 230 35.47 10.57 11.36
C GLU A 230 34.08 9.95 11.27
N SER A 231 33.96 8.99 10.34
CA SER A 231 33.07 7.88 10.56
C SER A 231 33.33 7.42 11.98
N VAL A 232 32.40 7.65 12.91
CA VAL A 232 32.31 6.74 14.04
C VAL A 232 32.25 5.38 13.36
N GLU A 233 33.25 4.54 13.57
CA GLU A 233 33.17 3.12 13.22
C GLU A 233 32.00 2.53 14.04
N ALA A 234 30.76 2.81 13.63
CA ALA A 234 29.83 1.72 13.46
C ALA A 234 30.57 0.78 12.52
N ALA A 235 31.04 -0.33 13.08
CA ALA A 235 31.78 -1.35 12.36
C ALA A 235 31.18 -1.48 10.96
N PRO A 236 32.00 -1.47 9.88
CA PRO A 236 31.48 -1.49 8.53
C PRO A 236 30.38 -2.55 8.48
N ALA A 237 29.15 -2.11 8.24
CA ALA A 237 28.09 -3.04 7.87
C ALA A 237 28.61 -3.62 6.56
N GLU A 238 29.24 -4.80 6.66
CA GLU A 238 29.86 -5.50 5.55
C GLU A 238 28.81 -5.59 4.44
N ALA A 239 28.92 -4.70 3.46
CA ALA A 239 28.09 -4.71 2.30
C ALA A 239 28.30 -6.08 1.63
N GLY A 240 27.28 -6.92 1.73
CA GLY A 240 27.12 -8.09 0.88
C GLY A 240 27.98 -9.30 1.22
N LYS A 241 28.13 -9.70 2.49
CA LYS A 241 28.34 -11.13 2.71
C LYS A 241 27.05 -11.85 2.32
N VAL A 242 27.06 -12.45 1.13
CA VAL A 242 25.96 -13.28 0.65
C VAL A 242 25.72 -14.36 1.73
N PRO A 243 24.51 -14.41 2.32
CA PRO A 243 24.19 -15.42 3.32
C PRO A 243 24.39 -16.81 2.69
N GLU A 244 25.09 -17.71 3.40
CA GLU A 244 25.26 -19.09 2.95
C GLU A 244 23.90 -19.80 2.89
N GLU A 245 23.03 -19.49 3.85
CA GLU A 245 21.63 -19.88 3.89
C GLU A 245 20.78 -18.61 3.88
N GLY A 246 20.13 -18.33 2.75
CA GLY A 246 19.35 -17.11 2.57
C GLY A 246 18.05 -17.32 1.82
N TYR A 247 17.13 -16.38 2.00
CA TYR A 247 15.78 -16.42 1.48
C TYR A 247 15.57 -15.34 0.42
N ARG A 248 14.82 -15.66 -0.62
CA ARG A 248 14.49 -14.71 -1.70
C ARG A 248 13.21 -13.93 -1.38
N PRO A 249 13.03 -12.72 -1.95
CA PRO A 249 11.73 -12.06 -1.98
C PRO A 249 10.62 -12.99 -2.46
N GLY A 250 9.46 -12.91 -1.81
CA GLY A 250 8.31 -13.78 -2.05
C GLY A 250 8.28 -15.06 -1.19
N HIS A 251 9.34 -15.36 -0.42
CA HIS A 251 9.36 -16.52 0.46
C HIS A 251 8.80 -16.21 1.85
N MET A 252 8.10 -17.20 2.41
CA MET A 252 7.74 -17.26 3.83
C MET A 252 8.64 -18.28 4.53
N VAL A 253 9.24 -17.86 5.63
CA VAL A 253 10.16 -18.62 6.45
C VAL A 253 9.55 -18.83 7.83
N ARG A 254 9.81 -19.99 8.43
CA ARG A 254 9.44 -20.29 9.82
C ARG A 254 10.71 -20.32 10.66
N LEU A 255 10.80 -19.44 11.65
CA LEU A 255 11.92 -19.33 12.60
C LEU A 255 11.42 -19.61 14.03
N ALA A 256 12.34 -19.80 14.97
CA ALA A 256 12.05 -20.08 16.38
C ALA A 256 10.96 -21.16 16.58
N ASP A 257 11.22 -22.37 16.07
CA ASP A 257 10.29 -23.51 16.12
C ASP A 257 8.90 -23.25 15.50
N GLY A 258 8.82 -22.27 14.60
CA GLY A 258 7.59 -21.89 13.90
C GLY A 258 6.75 -20.83 14.61
N ALA A 259 7.22 -20.29 15.74
CA ALA A 259 6.60 -19.14 16.40
C ALA A 259 6.67 -17.87 15.54
N LEU A 260 7.72 -17.75 14.71
CA LEU A 260 7.93 -16.62 13.82
C LEU A 260 7.70 -17.03 12.37
N ARG A 261 6.69 -16.45 11.72
CA ARG A 261 6.48 -16.56 10.27
C ARG A 261 6.95 -15.28 9.60
N VAL A 262 8.14 -15.30 9.00
CA VAL A 262 8.73 -14.13 8.36
C VAL A 262 8.50 -14.20 6.85
N TYR A 263 7.84 -13.20 6.28
CA TYR A 263 7.68 -13.03 4.85
C TYR A 263 8.67 -11.99 4.34
N VAL A 264 9.50 -12.38 3.36
CA VAL A 264 10.46 -11.46 2.73
C VAL A 264 9.75 -10.79 1.56
N SER A 265 9.40 -9.52 1.69
CA SER A 265 8.72 -8.76 0.64
C SER A 265 9.67 -8.23 -0.42
N GLY A 266 10.89 -7.84 -0.03
CA GLY A 266 11.86 -7.25 -0.93
C GLY A 266 13.21 -7.01 -0.26
N LEU A 267 14.21 -6.65 -1.04
CA LEU A 267 15.56 -6.31 -0.57
C LEU A 267 15.91 -4.90 -1.04
N ALA A 268 16.64 -4.15 -0.23
CA ALA A 268 17.18 -2.87 -0.64
C ALA A 268 18.21 -3.07 -1.76
N ALA A 269 18.24 -2.15 -2.74
CA ALA A 269 19.06 -2.30 -3.94
C ALA A 269 20.57 -2.20 -3.66
N ASP A 270 20.94 -1.54 -2.56
CA ASP A 270 22.30 -1.40 -2.03
C ASP A 270 22.75 -2.60 -1.17
N GLY A 271 21.85 -3.56 -0.91
CA GLY A 271 22.13 -4.70 -0.04
C GLY A 271 22.27 -4.35 1.44
N SER A 272 21.80 -3.17 1.87
CA SER A 272 21.92 -2.76 3.27
C SER A 272 20.80 -3.32 4.16
N ALA A 273 19.61 -3.56 3.59
CA ALA A 273 18.41 -3.89 4.35
C ALA A 273 17.46 -4.85 3.61
N ALA A 274 16.57 -5.49 4.36
CA ALA A 274 15.49 -6.33 3.85
C ALA A 274 14.12 -5.79 4.31
N ARG A 275 13.11 -5.91 3.44
CA ARG A 275 11.72 -5.62 3.77
C ARG A 275 11.04 -6.89 4.26
N LEU A 276 10.71 -6.94 5.54
CA LEU A 276 10.20 -8.12 6.22
C LEU A 276 8.82 -7.86 6.81
N ALA A 277 7.93 -8.84 6.73
CA ALA A 277 6.68 -8.88 7.49
C ALA A 277 6.69 -10.10 8.41
N VAL A 278 6.51 -9.91 9.71
CA VAL A 278 6.57 -10.99 10.70
C VAL A 278 5.16 -11.33 11.19
N ASN A 279 4.80 -12.60 11.19
CA ASN A 279 3.49 -13.12 11.58
C ASN A 279 2.27 -12.49 10.87
N GLY A 280 2.47 -11.95 9.66
CA GLY A 280 1.41 -11.30 8.87
C GLY A 280 1.15 -9.85 9.26
N ILE A 281 2.04 -9.24 10.05
CA ILE A 281 2.04 -7.81 10.39
C ILE A 281 2.55 -6.99 9.19
N GLU A 282 2.43 -5.66 9.28
CA GLU A 282 3.01 -4.68 8.35
C GLU A 282 4.47 -4.98 7.99
N THR A 283 4.85 -4.59 6.78
CA THR A 283 6.24 -4.74 6.32
C THR A 283 7.13 -3.64 6.87
N GLU A 284 8.25 -4.02 7.48
CA GLU A 284 9.27 -3.10 7.99
C GLU A 284 10.60 -3.29 7.26
N MET A 285 11.35 -2.20 7.09
CA MET A 285 12.71 -2.25 6.57
C MET A 285 13.68 -2.51 7.71
N VAL A 286 14.34 -3.66 7.71
CA VAL A 286 15.30 -4.07 8.75
C VAL A 286 16.69 -4.09 8.14
N ALA A 287 17.61 -3.30 8.71
CA ALA A 287 18.99 -3.24 8.27
C ALA A 287 19.77 -4.51 8.64
N THR A 288 20.80 -4.82 7.87
CA THR A 288 21.74 -5.91 8.18
C THR A 288 22.38 -5.68 9.56
N GLY A 289 22.45 -6.74 10.36
CA GLY A 289 22.91 -6.71 11.75
C GLY A 289 21.86 -6.22 12.76
N SER A 290 20.70 -5.72 12.30
CA SER A 290 19.62 -5.28 13.19
C SER A 290 18.61 -6.39 13.46
N ALA A 291 17.96 -6.29 14.61
CA ALA A 291 16.88 -7.18 15.02
C ALA A 291 15.55 -6.43 15.06
N LEU A 292 14.50 -7.10 14.60
CA LEU A 292 13.12 -6.67 14.72
C LEU A 292 12.46 -7.43 15.87
N GLU A 293 12.07 -6.69 16.91
CA GLU A 293 11.39 -7.25 18.09
C GLU A 293 9.87 -7.32 17.84
N VAL A 294 9.28 -8.49 18.11
CA VAL A 294 7.85 -8.76 18.01
C VAL A 294 7.36 -9.57 19.19
N GLU A 295 6.15 -9.30 19.65
CA GLU A 295 5.52 -10.11 20.69
C GLU A 295 4.67 -11.22 20.06
N VAL A 296 4.90 -12.47 20.46
CA VAL A 296 4.14 -13.63 19.98
C VAL A 296 3.66 -14.43 21.18
N ASP A 297 2.33 -14.55 21.32
CA ASP A 297 1.69 -15.26 22.44
C ASP A 297 2.22 -14.82 23.83
N GLY A 298 2.49 -13.53 24.00
CA GLY A 298 3.00 -12.95 25.24
C GLY A 298 4.49 -13.20 25.51
N LYS A 299 5.25 -13.69 24.53
CA LYS A 299 6.71 -13.83 24.58
C LYS A 299 7.38 -12.81 23.68
N ALA A 300 8.53 -12.29 24.12
CA ALA A 300 9.34 -11.41 23.28
C ALA A 300 10.12 -12.28 22.30
N CYS A 301 9.97 -12.01 21.01
CA CYS A 301 10.69 -12.68 19.96
C CYS A 301 11.43 -11.67 19.10
N SER A 302 12.59 -12.03 18.59
CA SER A 302 13.39 -11.19 17.71
C SER A 302 13.66 -11.88 16.39
N VAL A 303 13.69 -11.10 15.31
CA VAL A 303 14.12 -11.53 13.97
C VAL A 303 15.32 -10.69 13.57
N THR A 304 16.50 -11.30 13.47
CA THR A 304 17.76 -10.63 13.10
C THR A 304 18.06 -10.85 11.63
N VAL A 305 18.40 -9.76 10.92
CA VAL A 305 18.92 -9.84 9.55
C VAL A 305 20.43 -10.05 9.61
N THR A 306 20.90 -11.25 9.29
CA THR A 306 22.35 -11.57 9.38
C THR A 306 23.15 -11.12 8.16
N GLY A 307 22.47 -10.87 7.03
CA GLY A 307 23.10 -10.40 5.81
C GLY A 307 22.10 -10.21 4.67
N VAL A 308 22.38 -9.27 3.76
CA VAL A 308 21.64 -9.11 2.50
C VAL A 308 22.62 -9.05 1.33
N GLY A 309 22.46 -9.94 0.36
CA GLY A 309 23.38 -10.02 -0.77
C GLY A 309 23.00 -11.09 -1.78
N GLY A 310 23.38 -10.92 -3.05
CA GLY A 310 23.11 -11.92 -4.10
C GLY A 310 21.62 -12.19 -4.35
N GLY A 311 20.73 -11.26 -3.98
CA GLY A 311 19.27 -11.45 -4.03
C GLY A 311 18.71 -12.33 -2.90
N LEU A 312 19.49 -12.54 -1.84
CA LEU A 312 19.15 -13.34 -0.67
C LEU A 312 19.22 -12.48 0.61
N VAL A 313 18.42 -12.84 1.61
CA VAL A 313 18.53 -12.34 2.99
C VAL A 313 18.75 -13.50 3.97
N GLY A 314 19.72 -13.36 4.85
CA GLY A 314 19.96 -14.25 5.98
C GLY A 314 19.11 -13.80 7.15
N LEU A 315 18.37 -14.73 7.76
CA LEU A 315 17.46 -14.44 8.85
C LEU A 315 17.69 -15.42 9.99
N GLU A 316 17.78 -14.90 11.21
CA GLU A 316 17.76 -15.68 12.44
C GLU A 316 16.58 -15.22 13.30
N GLY A 317 16.00 -16.12 14.08
CA GLY A 317 14.89 -15.77 14.97
C GLY A 317 14.97 -16.50 16.30
N ALA A 318 14.71 -15.77 17.38
CA ALA A 318 14.71 -16.28 18.75
C ALA A 318 13.48 -15.80 19.50
N CYS A 319 13.03 -16.55 20.51
CA CYS A 319 11.94 -16.17 21.41
C CYS A 319 12.35 -16.47 22.85
N GLY A 320 12.10 -15.52 23.77
CA GLY A 320 12.50 -15.57 25.18
C GLY A 320 11.43 -15.08 26.14
#